data_AF-A0A705VW00-F1
#
_entry.id   AF-A0A705VW00-F1
#
_cell.length_a   1.000
_cell.length_b   1.000
_cell.length_c   1.000
_cell.angle_alpha   90.00
_cell.angle_beta   90.00
_cell.angle_gamma   90.00
#
_symmetry.space_group_name_H-M   'P 1'
#
loop_
_entity.id
_entity.type
_entity.pdbx_description
1 polymer ?
#
loop_
_entity_poly.entity_id
_entity_poly.type
_entity_poly.pdbx_seq_one_letter_code
_entity_poly.pdbx_strand_id
1 'polypeptide(L)'
;TKQNWLDIIRASSAIPGFYRTGVTLEGINYLDGGISDAIPVQEAAKRGAKTIVVIRTVPSQMYYTPQWFKRMERWLGESSLQPLVNLVQHHETSYSAIQQFIEKPPGKLRIIEIYPPKPLHSMALGSRIPALREDYKTGRLCGRYFLATVGKLLAATPPLLRHTSRIAVPETVVVPPAPVANDTHVAEVISAPQANDTTFTDEDLA
;
A
#
# COMPACT_ATOMS: atom_id res chain seq x y z
N THR A 1 -12.87 -13.27 -6.24
CA THR A 1 -14.16 -13.80 -5.76
C THR A 1 -14.08 -14.03 -4.25
N LYS A 2 -15.16 -14.47 -3.57
CA LYS A 2 -15.08 -14.82 -2.13
C LYS A 2 -14.11 -15.97 -1.87
N GLN A 3 -13.81 -16.78 -2.88
CA GLN A 3 -12.98 -17.96 -2.79
C GLN A 3 -11.47 -17.65 -2.84
N ASN A 4 -11.04 -16.58 -3.53
CA ASN A 4 -9.63 -16.25 -3.75
C ASN A 4 -9.24 -14.81 -3.37
N TRP A 5 -10.05 -14.12 -2.55
CA TRP A 5 -9.80 -12.72 -2.20
C TRP A 5 -8.43 -12.51 -1.53
N LEU A 6 -7.96 -13.48 -0.73
CA LEU A 6 -6.66 -13.40 -0.07
C LEU A 6 -5.51 -13.44 -1.07
N ASP A 7 -5.60 -14.31 -2.08
CA ASP A 7 -4.58 -14.40 -3.13
C ASP A 7 -4.56 -13.15 -4.01
N ILE A 8 -5.73 -12.57 -4.28
CA ILE A 8 -5.83 -11.27 -4.98
C ILE A 8 -5.16 -10.16 -4.16
N ILE A 9 -5.41 -10.08 -2.85
CA ILE A 9 -4.76 -9.07 -2.00
C ILE A 9 -3.25 -9.30 -1.93
N ARG A 10 -2.81 -10.56 -1.80
CA ARG A 10 -1.39 -10.91 -1.82
C ARG A 10 -0.74 -10.48 -3.13
N ALA A 11 -1.35 -10.79 -4.27
CA ALA A 11 -0.88 -10.38 -5.59
C ALA A 11 -0.80 -8.86 -5.73
N SER A 12 -1.84 -8.14 -5.30
CA SER A 12 -1.88 -6.67 -5.36
C SER A 12 -0.87 -5.98 -4.44
N SER A 13 -0.31 -6.68 -3.44
CA SER A 13 0.62 -6.12 -2.44
C SER A 13 2.02 -6.75 -2.53
N ALA A 14 2.35 -7.37 -3.68
CA ALA A 14 3.60 -8.06 -3.90
C ALA A 14 4.77 -7.09 -4.15
N ILE A 15 5.27 -6.45 -3.09
CA ILE A 15 6.36 -5.47 -3.15
C ILE A 15 7.61 -6.12 -3.76
N PRO A 16 8.16 -5.57 -4.86
CA PRO A 16 9.40 -6.07 -5.47
C PRO A 16 10.56 -6.10 -4.46
N GLY A 17 11.40 -7.13 -4.56
CA GLY A 17 12.49 -7.39 -3.62
C GLY A 17 12.08 -8.17 -2.37
N PHE A 18 10.84 -8.00 -1.89
CA PHE A 18 10.25 -8.86 -0.85
C PHE A 18 9.57 -10.09 -1.47
N TYR A 19 8.93 -9.90 -2.62
CA TYR A 19 8.46 -10.97 -3.50
C TYR A 19 9.38 -11.05 -4.72
N ARG A 20 10.44 -11.87 -4.64
CA ARG A 20 11.51 -11.93 -5.66
C ARG A 20 10.98 -12.14 -7.09
N THR A 21 9.96 -12.98 -7.24
CA THR A 21 9.33 -13.30 -8.54
C THR A 21 7.88 -12.79 -8.64
N GLY A 22 7.44 -11.99 -7.67
CA GLY A 22 6.02 -11.62 -7.53
C GLY A 22 5.16 -12.74 -6.95
N VAL A 23 3.86 -12.68 -7.20
CA VAL A 23 2.86 -13.68 -6.80
C VAL A 23 2.17 -14.20 -8.05
N THR A 24 2.21 -15.51 -8.26
CA THR A 24 1.51 -16.15 -9.37
C THR A 24 0.02 -16.29 -9.06
N LEU A 25 -0.82 -15.75 -9.93
CA LEU A 25 -2.27 -15.92 -9.90
C LEU A 25 -2.73 -16.28 -11.31
N GLU A 26 -3.41 -17.41 -11.45
CA GLU A 26 -3.93 -17.89 -12.75
C GLU A 26 -2.85 -18.00 -13.85
N GLY A 27 -1.61 -18.36 -13.46
CA GLY A 27 -0.48 -18.50 -14.38
C GLY A 27 0.21 -17.19 -14.77
N ILE A 28 -0.24 -16.05 -14.23
CA ILE A 28 0.35 -14.73 -14.45
C ILE A 28 1.07 -14.29 -13.18
N ASN A 29 2.27 -13.74 -13.31
CA ASN A 29 3.01 -13.18 -12.18
C ASN A 29 2.63 -11.71 -11.96
N TYR A 30 2.20 -11.40 -10.75
CA TYR A 30 1.81 -10.06 -10.33
C TYR A 30 2.83 -9.45 -9.39
N LEU A 31 3.00 -8.13 -9.53
CA LEU A 31 3.73 -7.27 -8.61
C LEU A 31 2.74 -6.30 -7.95
N ASP A 32 3.21 -5.57 -6.94
CA ASP A 32 2.43 -4.55 -6.24
C ASP A 32 1.71 -3.59 -7.20
N GLY A 33 0.40 -3.40 -6.99
CA GLY A 33 -0.43 -2.50 -7.79
C GLY A 33 -0.01 -1.03 -7.67
N GLY A 34 0.73 -0.67 -6.62
CA GLY A 34 1.38 0.62 -6.43
C GLY A 34 2.36 0.99 -7.55
N ILE A 35 2.80 0.03 -8.37
CA ILE A 35 3.63 0.28 -9.55
C ILE A 35 2.80 0.74 -10.74
N SER A 36 1.67 0.09 -11.01
CA SER A 36 0.95 0.25 -12.27
C SER A 36 -0.29 1.12 -12.16
N ASP A 37 -0.96 1.10 -11.00
CA ASP A 37 -2.19 1.83 -10.74
C ASP A 37 -2.33 2.17 -9.25
N ALA A 38 -1.42 3.00 -8.74
CA ALA A 38 -1.33 3.36 -7.32
C ALA A 38 -2.60 4.04 -6.78
N ILE A 39 -3.39 4.66 -7.64
CA ILE A 39 -4.68 5.26 -7.33
C ILE A 39 -5.65 4.91 -8.46
N PRO A 40 -6.49 3.86 -8.33
CA PRO A 40 -7.31 3.30 -9.41
C PRO A 40 -8.56 4.14 -9.75
N VAL A 41 -8.37 5.45 -9.97
CA VAL A 41 -9.44 6.42 -10.29
C VAL A 41 -10.09 6.16 -11.65
N GLN A 42 -9.29 5.73 -12.62
CA GLN A 42 -9.80 5.41 -13.95
C GLN A 42 -10.68 4.16 -13.91
N GLU A 43 -10.28 3.14 -13.14
CA GLU A 43 -11.08 1.92 -12.96
C GLU A 43 -12.40 2.21 -12.24
N ALA A 44 -12.38 3.05 -11.20
CA ALA A 44 -13.61 3.50 -10.54
C ALA A 44 -14.55 4.24 -11.52
N ALA A 45 -14.00 5.08 -12.41
CA ALA A 45 -14.79 5.75 -13.44
C ALA A 45 -15.35 4.78 -14.49
N LYS A 46 -14.56 3.80 -14.94
CA LYS A 46 -15.01 2.73 -15.87
C LYS A 46 -16.18 1.93 -15.30
N ARG A 47 -16.21 1.73 -13.97
CA ARG A 47 -17.32 1.09 -13.25
C ARG A 47 -18.57 1.97 -13.10
N GLY A 48 -18.58 3.17 -13.68
CA GLY A 48 -19.74 4.06 -13.70
C GLY A 48 -19.84 5.00 -12.50
N ALA A 49 -18.78 5.18 -11.71
CA ALA A 49 -18.78 6.14 -10.62
C ALA A 49 -18.99 7.56 -11.16
N LYS A 50 -19.94 8.30 -10.58
CA LYS A 50 -20.17 9.73 -10.88
C LYS A 50 -19.39 10.65 -9.94
N THR A 51 -19.06 10.13 -8.77
CA THR A 51 -18.24 10.82 -7.77
C THR A 51 -17.28 9.83 -7.14
N ILE A 52 -16.00 10.19 -7.12
CA ILE A 52 -14.91 9.38 -6.59
C ILE A 52 -14.25 10.17 -5.47
N VAL A 53 -14.22 9.58 -4.27
CA VAL A 53 -13.46 10.13 -3.14
C VAL A 53 -12.16 9.35 -3.04
N VAL A 54 -11.05 10.03 -3.32
CA VAL A 54 -9.70 9.47 -3.31
C VAL A 54 -9.09 9.69 -1.94
N ILE A 55 -8.56 8.63 -1.32
CA ILE A 55 -7.82 8.73 -0.06
C ILE A 55 -6.35 8.48 -0.38
N ARG A 56 -5.49 9.47 -0.08
CA ARG A 56 -4.05 9.39 -0.33
C ARG A 56 -3.27 9.32 0.98
N THR A 57 -2.12 8.65 0.92
CA THR A 57 -1.12 8.61 2.00
C THR A 57 0.04 9.60 1.77
N VAL A 58 -0.05 10.40 0.70
CA VAL A 58 0.91 11.46 0.35
C VAL A 58 0.16 12.77 0.06
N PRO A 59 0.79 13.94 0.25
CA PRO A 59 0.19 15.23 -0.14
C PRO A 59 -0.16 15.29 -1.63
N SER A 60 -1.19 16.08 -1.99
CA SER A 60 -1.74 16.10 -3.35
C SER A 60 -0.75 16.58 -4.41
N GLN A 61 0.08 17.58 -4.08
CA GLN A 61 1.01 18.25 -5.00
C GLN A 61 2.41 17.60 -5.06
N MET A 62 2.64 16.47 -4.37
CA MET A 62 3.96 15.89 -4.31
C MET A 62 4.20 14.97 -5.52
N TYR A 63 5.04 15.42 -6.46
CA TYR A 63 5.60 14.58 -7.51
C TYR A 63 6.64 13.65 -6.87
N TYR A 64 6.26 12.40 -6.68
CA TYR A 64 7.01 11.46 -5.86
C TYR A 64 7.94 10.63 -6.74
N THR A 65 9.26 10.77 -6.57
CA THR A 65 10.15 9.65 -6.88
C THR A 65 9.77 8.51 -5.92
N PRO A 66 9.45 7.31 -6.41
CA PRO A 66 9.10 6.19 -5.54
C PRO A 66 10.21 5.95 -4.50
N GLN A 67 9.98 6.28 -3.22
CA GLN A 67 10.98 6.02 -2.17
C GLN A 67 11.28 4.53 -2.01
N TRP A 68 10.41 3.64 -2.55
CA TRP A 68 10.71 2.22 -2.67
C TRP A 68 11.95 1.97 -3.55
N PHE A 69 12.16 2.74 -4.62
CA PHE A 69 13.32 2.59 -5.50
C PHE A 69 14.65 2.89 -4.79
N LYS A 70 14.72 4.03 -4.08
CA LYS A 70 15.90 4.40 -3.28
C LYS A 70 16.27 3.38 -2.20
N ARG A 71 15.32 2.52 -1.80
CA ARG A 71 15.57 1.44 -0.84
C ARG A 71 15.98 0.15 -1.52
N MET A 72 15.39 -0.18 -2.66
CA MET A 72 15.77 -1.35 -3.44
C MET A 72 17.19 -1.27 -3.97
N GLU A 73 17.63 -0.08 -4.40
CA GLU A 73 19.02 0.17 -4.81
C GLU A 73 20.05 -0.29 -3.77
N ARG A 74 19.73 -0.14 -2.47
CA ARG A 74 20.63 -0.51 -1.38
C ARG A 74 20.74 -2.02 -1.14
N TRP A 75 19.78 -2.80 -1.63
CA TRP A 75 19.64 -4.23 -1.33
C TRP A 75 19.98 -5.11 -2.53
N LEU A 76 20.36 -4.50 -3.66
CA LEU A 76 20.51 -5.16 -4.94
C LEU A 76 21.88 -4.88 -5.55
N GLY A 77 22.54 -5.93 -6.01
CA GLY A 77 23.80 -5.82 -6.77
C GLY A 77 23.56 -5.24 -8.17
N GLU A 78 24.63 -4.72 -8.78
CA GLU A 78 24.62 -3.97 -10.05
C GLU A 78 23.84 -4.66 -11.19
N SER A 79 23.82 -6.00 -11.22
CA SER A 79 23.21 -6.82 -12.28
C SER A 79 21.67 -6.84 -12.28
N SER A 80 21.00 -6.34 -11.24
CA SER A 80 19.54 -6.43 -11.05
C SER A 80 18.80 -5.09 -11.19
N LEU A 81 19.49 -4.05 -11.67
CA LEU A 81 18.96 -2.69 -11.73
C LEU A 81 18.06 -2.44 -12.95
N GLN A 82 18.30 -3.08 -14.10
CA GLN A 82 17.55 -2.77 -15.32
C GLN A 82 16.04 -3.07 -15.23
N PRO A 83 15.58 -4.22 -14.70
CA PRO A 83 14.15 -4.46 -14.50
C PRO A 83 13.51 -3.44 -13.55
N LEU A 84 14.26 -2.93 -12.57
CA LEU A 84 13.77 -1.90 -11.65
C LEU A 84 13.66 -0.53 -12.30
N VAL A 85 14.61 -0.17 -13.16
CA VAL A 85 14.52 1.07 -13.94
C VAL A 85 13.24 1.06 -14.76
N ASN A 86 12.95 -0.06 -15.45
CA ASN A 86 11.71 -0.20 -16.21
C ASN A 86 10.48 -0.07 -15.30
N LEU A 87 10.53 -0.64 -14.10
CA LEU A 87 9.47 -0.55 -13.11
C LEU A 87 9.22 0.88 -12.61
N VAL A 88 10.30 1.65 -12.39
CA VAL A 88 10.21 3.06 -12.01
C VAL A 88 9.65 3.90 -13.13
N GLN A 89 10.16 3.74 -14.35
CA GLN A 89 9.67 4.48 -15.51
C GLN A 89 8.19 4.20 -15.75
N HIS A 90 7.78 2.93 -15.62
CA HIS A 90 6.38 2.53 -15.68
C HIS A 90 5.55 3.22 -14.59
N HIS A 91 6.03 3.18 -13.34
CA HIS A 91 5.37 3.85 -12.22
C HIS A 91 5.23 5.35 -12.41
N GLU A 92 6.29 6.05 -12.85
CA GLU A 92 6.25 7.49 -13.12
C GLU A 92 5.24 7.84 -14.22
N THR A 93 5.23 7.04 -15.30
CA THR A 93 4.27 7.19 -16.41
C THR A 93 2.84 6.99 -15.93
N SER A 94 2.57 5.88 -15.24
CA SER A 94 1.27 5.55 -14.67
C SER A 94 0.79 6.63 -13.69
N TYR A 95 1.66 7.07 -12.78
CA TYR A 95 1.32 8.07 -11.78
C TYR A 95 1.02 9.43 -12.42
N SER A 96 1.77 9.82 -13.45
CA SER A 96 1.51 11.05 -14.21
C SER A 96 0.14 11.01 -14.88
N ALA A 97 -0.23 9.89 -15.50
CA ALA A 97 -1.55 9.71 -16.10
C ALA A 97 -2.69 9.73 -15.07
N ILE A 98 -2.47 9.14 -13.89
CA ILE A 98 -3.40 9.20 -12.75
C ILE A 98 -3.60 10.65 -12.31
N GLN A 99 -2.52 11.42 -12.10
CA GLN A 99 -2.63 12.83 -11.69
C GLN A 99 -3.37 13.66 -12.73
N GLN A 100 -3.05 13.51 -14.01
CA GLN A 100 -3.77 14.21 -15.08
C GLN A 100 -5.26 13.89 -15.09
N PHE A 101 -5.63 12.63 -14.84
CA PHE A 101 -7.04 12.23 -14.74
C PHE A 101 -7.73 12.84 -13.51
N ILE A 102 -7.04 12.96 -12.37
CA ILE A 102 -7.55 13.59 -11.16
C ILE A 102 -7.73 15.10 -11.36
N GLU A 103 -6.74 15.77 -11.96
CA GLU A 103 -6.75 17.22 -12.21
C GLU A 103 -7.76 17.63 -13.28
N LYS A 104 -7.91 16.81 -14.32
CA LYS A 104 -8.80 17.05 -15.47
C LYS A 104 -9.72 15.85 -15.68
N PRO A 105 -10.68 15.61 -14.78
CA PRO A 105 -11.59 14.48 -14.88
C PRO A 105 -12.48 14.62 -16.12
N PRO A 106 -12.71 13.52 -16.88
CA PRO A 106 -13.52 13.59 -18.09
C PRO A 106 -15.01 13.83 -17.78
N GLY A 107 -15.67 14.60 -18.64
CA GLY A 107 -17.12 14.80 -18.61
C GLY A 107 -17.61 15.47 -17.32
N LYS A 108 -18.57 14.83 -16.63
CA LYS A 108 -19.16 15.34 -15.38
C LYS A 108 -18.64 14.59 -14.14
N LEU A 109 -17.52 13.88 -14.26
CA LEU A 109 -16.95 13.11 -13.17
C LEU A 109 -16.42 14.05 -12.08
N ARG A 110 -16.85 13.80 -10.84
CA ARG A 110 -16.38 14.55 -9.66
C ARG A 110 -15.32 13.74 -8.94
N ILE A 111 -14.10 14.25 -8.84
CA ILE A 111 -13.04 13.63 -8.05
C ILE A 111 -12.71 14.55 -6.87
N ILE A 112 -12.69 14.00 -5.67
CA ILE A 112 -12.39 14.74 -4.44
C ILE A 112 -11.30 13.98 -3.70
N GLU A 113 -10.24 14.68 -3.32
CA GLU A 113 -9.11 14.07 -2.63
C GLU A 113 -9.16 14.36 -1.12
N ILE A 114 -8.84 13.33 -0.34
CA ILE A 114 -8.51 13.40 1.08
C ILE A 114 -7.05 12.98 1.18
N TYR A 115 -6.19 13.90 1.62
CA TYR A 115 -4.75 13.68 1.73
C TYR A 115 -4.22 14.31 3.03
N PRO A 116 -3.07 13.83 3.55
CA PRO A 116 -2.43 14.46 4.70
C PRO A 116 -1.78 15.78 4.29
N PRO A 117 -1.78 16.81 5.16
CA PRO A 117 -1.18 18.12 4.85
C PRO A 117 0.36 18.08 4.78
N LYS A 118 0.97 17.05 5.36
CA LYS A 118 2.43 16.79 5.36
C LYS A 118 2.69 15.31 5.06
N PRO A 119 3.88 14.94 4.57
CA PRO A 119 4.26 13.53 4.45
C PRO A 119 4.06 12.77 5.77
N LEU A 120 3.58 11.54 5.67
CA LEU A 120 3.38 10.65 6.81
C LEU A 120 4.74 10.26 7.41
N HIS A 121 4.77 10.02 8.72
CA HIS A 121 5.98 9.53 9.40
C HIS A 121 6.20 8.03 9.17
N SER A 122 5.13 7.30 8.90
CA SER A 122 5.15 5.90 8.55
C SER A 122 5.75 5.68 7.16
N MET A 123 6.46 4.58 7.08
CA MET A 123 7.12 4.03 5.92
C MET A 123 6.33 2.81 5.45
N ALA A 124 6.44 2.48 4.16
CA ALA A 124 5.82 1.28 3.58
C ALA A 124 6.16 -0.01 4.36
N LEU A 125 7.39 -0.08 4.87
CA LEU A 125 7.88 -1.21 5.66
C LEU A 125 8.68 -0.71 6.87
N GLY A 126 8.58 -1.46 7.97
CA GLY A 126 9.40 -1.25 9.16
C GLY A 126 9.02 -0.02 10.00
N SER A 127 7.80 0.50 9.88
CA SER A 127 7.33 1.59 10.74
C SER A 127 7.26 1.19 12.21
N ARG A 128 7.66 2.10 13.11
CA ARG A 128 7.44 1.93 14.56
C ARG A 128 6.00 2.32 14.94
N ILE A 129 5.50 1.71 16.01
CA ILE A 129 4.14 1.95 16.52
C ILE A 129 3.81 3.44 16.75
N PRO A 130 4.71 4.29 17.29
CA PRO A 130 4.41 5.71 17.48
C PRO A 130 4.11 6.45 16.16
N ALA A 131 4.88 6.19 15.11
CA ALA A 131 4.67 6.80 13.80
C ALA A 131 3.32 6.38 13.20
N LEU A 132 2.99 5.10 13.26
CA LEU A 132 1.70 4.57 12.80
C LEU A 132 0.51 5.22 13.54
N ARG A 133 0.63 5.38 14.87
CA ARG A 133 -0.42 6.00 15.68
C ARG A 133 -0.60 7.49 15.35
N GLU A 134 0.48 8.21 15.09
CA GLU A 134 0.41 9.61 14.71
C GLU A 134 -0.27 9.79 13.35
N ASP A 135 0.14 9.00 12.35
CA ASP A 135 -0.45 9.09 11.01
C ASP A 135 -1.91 8.63 10.98
N TYR A 136 -2.26 7.64 11.79
CA TYR A 136 -3.66 7.24 11.98
C TYR A 136 -4.50 8.40 12.52
N LYS A 137 -4.00 9.16 13.51
CA LYS A 137 -4.69 10.36 14.02
C LYS A 137 -4.83 11.42 12.92
N THR A 138 -3.77 11.65 12.14
CA THR A 138 -3.79 12.58 11.00
C THR A 138 -4.85 12.18 9.98
N GLY A 139 -4.90 10.91 9.56
CA GLY A 139 -5.91 10.41 8.63
C GLY A 139 -7.34 10.55 9.18
N ARG A 140 -7.55 10.28 10.49
CA ARG A 140 -8.85 10.53 11.13
C ARG A 140 -9.25 11.99 11.12
N LEU A 141 -8.32 12.91 11.33
CA LEU A 141 -8.58 14.35 11.25
C LEU A 141 -8.96 14.78 9.83
N CYS A 142 -8.21 14.34 8.82
CA CYS A 142 -8.52 14.59 7.40
C CYS A 142 -9.93 14.09 7.04
N GLY A 143 -10.28 12.87 7.45
CA GLY A 143 -11.61 12.30 7.22
C GLY A 143 -12.72 13.07 7.94
N ARG A 144 -12.50 13.50 9.19
CA ARG A 144 -13.46 14.34 9.93
C ARG A 144 -13.67 15.70 9.28
N TYR A 145 -12.59 16.33 8.83
CA TYR A 145 -12.66 17.61 8.12
C TYR A 145 -13.45 17.47 6.82
N PHE A 146 -13.17 16.42 6.03
CA PHE A 146 -13.92 16.11 4.82
C PHE A 146 -15.42 15.94 5.10
N LEU A 147 -15.79 15.13 6.10
CA LEU A 147 -17.20 14.91 6.46
C LEU A 147 -17.89 16.21 6.93
N ALA A 148 -17.18 17.08 7.63
CA ALA A 148 -17.73 18.35 8.13
C ALA A 148 -17.95 19.39 7.03
N THR A 149 -17.18 19.32 5.94
CA THR A 149 -17.17 20.28 4.83
C THR A 149 -17.87 19.72 3.58
N VAL A 150 -17.19 18.86 2.83
CA VAL A 150 -17.62 18.36 1.51
C VAL A 150 -18.59 17.18 1.64
N GLY A 151 -18.47 16.36 2.68
CA GLY A 151 -19.31 15.17 2.87
C GLY A 151 -20.81 15.51 2.94
N LYS A 152 -21.16 16.67 3.50
CA LYS A 152 -22.55 17.17 3.54
C LYS A 152 -23.10 17.47 2.14
N LEU A 153 -22.26 17.92 1.21
CA LEU A 153 -22.62 18.24 -0.17
C LEU A 153 -22.73 17.00 -1.07
N LEU A 154 -22.22 15.85 -0.61
CA LEU A 154 -22.32 14.57 -1.30
C LEU A 154 -23.58 13.77 -0.93
N ALA A 155 -24.20 14.12 0.18
CA ALA A 155 -25.37 13.44 0.71
C ALA A 155 -26.64 14.19 0.31
N ALA A 156 -27.41 13.68 -0.66
CA ALA A 156 -28.81 14.11 -0.85
C ALA A 156 -29.68 13.72 0.36
N THR A 157 -29.24 12.69 1.10
CA THR A 157 -29.79 12.21 2.37
C THR A 157 -28.58 11.85 3.23
N PRO A 158 -28.44 12.35 4.47
CA PRO A 158 -27.28 12.05 5.31
C PRO A 158 -27.11 10.53 5.47
N PRO A 159 -25.90 9.97 5.46
CA PRO A 159 -25.73 8.54 5.60
C PRO A 159 -26.15 8.10 7.02
N LEU A 160 -27.43 7.72 7.16
CA LEU A 160 -27.91 6.89 8.23
C LEU A 160 -27.48 5.46 7.92
N LEU A 161 -26.33 5.11 8.48
CA LEU A 161 -26.08 3.91 9.27
C LEU A 161 -24.61 4.01 9.65
N ARG A 162 -24.36 4.47 10.88
CA ARG A 162 -23.09 4.10 11.50
C ARG A 162 -23.09 2.60 11.47
N HIS A 163 -22.17 1.99 10.71
CA HIS A 163 -21.80 0.62 10.96
C HIS A 163 -21.21 0.65 12.36
N THR A 164 -22.06 0.46 13.37
CA THR A 164 -21.58 0.01 14.66
C THR A 164 -20.94 -1.31 14.30
N SER A 165 -19.61 -1.32 14.30
CA SER A 165 -18.92 -2.59 14.44
C SER A 165 -19.59 -3.21 15.66
N ARG A 166 -20.40 -4.26 15.46
CA ARG A 166 -20.52 -5.28 16.50
C ARG A 166 -19.12 -5.84 16.60
N ILE A 167 -18.26 -5.13 17.33
CA ILE A 167 -17.14 -5.74 17.99
C ILE A 167 -17.88 -6.64 18.97
N ALA A 168 -18.12 -7.89 18.56
CA ALA A 168 -18.23 -8.94 19.54
C ALA A 168 -16.94 -8.77 20.34
N VAL A 169 -17.03 -8.22 21.55
CA VAL A 169 -15.91 -8.20 22.47
C VAL A 169 -15.63 -9.69 22.65
N PRO A 170 -14.56 -10.26 22.04
CA PRO A 170 -14.22 -11.61 22.41
C PRO A 170 -13.92 -11.55 23.92
N GLU A 171 -14.31 -12.58 24.66
CA GLU A 171 -13.79 -12.74 26.03
C GLU A 171 -12.31 -12.44 26.02
N THR A 172 -11.85 -11.72 27.05
CA THR A 172 -10.49 -11.19 27.13
C THR A 172 -9.51 -12.35 27.15
N VAL A 173 -9.14 -12.86 25.99
CA VAL A 173 -8.00 -13.77 25.85
C VAL A 173 -6.80 -12.87 26.06
N VAL A 174 -6.20 -13.01 27.24
CA VAL A 174 -4.89 -12.44 27.55
C VAL A 174 -3.89 -13.17 26.64
N VAL A 175 -3.75 -12.69 25.41
CA VAL A 175 -2.68 -13.11 24.53
C VAL A 175 -1.44 -12.38 25.02
N PRO A 176 -0.36 -13.07 25.42
CA PRO A 176 0.91 -12.40 25.72
C PRO A 176 1.33 -11.60 24.49
N PRO A 177 1.94 -10.42 24.65
CA PRO A 177 2.32 -9.57 23.53
C PRO A 177 3.16 -10.39 22.54
N ALA A 178 2.64 -10.58 21.33
CA ALA A 178 3.41 -11.16 20.25
C ALA A 178 4.60 -10.22 19.99
N PRO A 179 5.85 -10.73 19.97
CA PRO A 179 7.00 -9.91 19.69
C PRO A 179 6.83 -9.29 18.30
N VAL A 180 6.72 -7.97 18.25
CA VAL A 180 6.67 -7.24 16.99
C VAL A 180 8.10 -7.18 16.49
N ALA A 181 8.34 -7.49 15.21
CA ALA A 181 9.69 -7.58 14.61
C ALA A 181 10.56 -6.31 14.74
N ASN A 182 10.01 -5.21 15.26
CA ASN A 182 10.67 -3.91 15.41
C ASN A 182 10.82 -3.45 16.86
N ASP A 183 10.39 -4.23 17.85
CA ASP A 183 10.69 -3.91 19.24
C ASP A 183 12.16 -4.20 19.52
N THR A 184 12.85 -3.21 20.11
CA THR A 184 14.27 -3.31 20.44
C THR A 184 14.44 -4.29 21.59
N HIS A 185 14.48 -5.57 21.26
CA HIS A 185 14.95 -6.58 22.19
C HIS A 185 16.47 -6.40 22.33
N VAL A 186 16.92 -6.16 23.56
CA VAL A 186 18.30 -6.49 23.94
C VAL A 186 18.35 -8.01 23.92
N ALA A 187 18.73 -8.59 22.79
CA ALA A 187 18.86 -10.03 22.64
C ALA A 187 20.33 -10.42 22.80
N GLU A 188 20.60 -11.25 23.80
CA GLU A 188 21.80 -12.09 23.83
C GLU A 188 21.91 -12.86 22.51
N VAL A 189 23.11 -12.93 21.96
CA VAL A 189 23.40 -13.63 20.72
C VAL A 189 23.24 -15.12 20.96
N ILE A 190 22.07 -15.66 20.62
CA ILE A 190 21.87 -17.10 20.47
C ILE A 190 22.10 -17.41 18.99
N SER A 191 23.17 -18.15 18.70
CA SER A 191 23.46 -18.67 17.36
C SER A 191 22.39 -19.68 16.96
N ALA A 192 21.38 -19.22 16.22
CA ALA A 192 20.48 -20.10 15.48
C ALA A 192 21.10 -20.42 14.10
N PRO A 193 20.99 -21.66 13.60
CA PRO A 193 21.44 -21.99 12.25
C PRO A 193 20.62 -21.19 11.22
N GLN A 194 21.31 -20.53 10.30
CA GLN A 194 20.70 -19.77 9.22
C GLN A 194 19.83 -20.69 8.35
N ALA A 195 18.61 -20.23 8.05
CA ALA A 195 17.72 -20.83 7.05
C ALA A 195 18.17 -20.47 5.62
N ASN A 196 19.43 -20.76 5.28
CA ASN A 196 19.83 -20.90 3.90
C ASN A 196 19.50 -22.34 3.49
N ASP A 197 18.72 -22.49 2.42
CA ASP A 197 18.53 -23.77 1.73
C ASP A 197 19.91 -24.35 1.39
N THR A 198 20.32 -25.44 2.04
CA THR A 198 21.63 -26.08 1.83
C THR A 198 21.60 -27.18 0.77
N THR A 199 20.61 -27.22 -0.13
CA THR A 199 20.61 -28.18 -1.23
C THR A 199 21.02 -27.50 -2.53
N PHE A 200 22.29 -27.11 -2.60
CA PHE A 200 23.03 -27.08 -3.85
C PHE A 200 23.94 -28.31 -3.84
N THR A 201 23.60 -29.30 -4.67
CA THR A 201 24.49 -30.43 -4.98
C THR A 201 25.33 -30.07 -6.18
N ASP A 202 26.66 -30.16 -6.04
CA ASP A 202 27.68 -29.91 -7.08
C ASP A 202 27.72 -31.01 -8.16
N GLU A 203 26.61 -31.29 -8.85
CA GLU A 203 26.61 -32.25 -9.99
C GLU A 203 26.18 -31.70 -11.35
N ASP A 204 25.82 -30.42 -11.48
CA ASP A 204 25.49 -29.84 -12.80
C ASP A 204 26.55 -28.81 -13.28
N LEU A 205 27.83 -29.16 -13.13
CA LEU A 205 28.93 -28.56 -13.88
C LEU A 205 29.62 -29.63 -14.74
N ALA A 206 29.03 -29.90 -15.90
CA ALA A 206 29.70 -30.41 -17.09
C ALA A 206 29.01 -29.84 -18.35
#